data_AF-A0A6N9Q827-F1
#
_entry.id   AF-A0A6N9Q827-F1
#
_cell.length_a   1.000
_cell.length_b   1.000
_cell.length_c   1.000
_cell.angle_alpha   90.00
_cell.angle_beta   90.00
_cell.angle_gamma   90.00
#
_symmetry.space_group_name_H-M   'P 1'
#
loop_
_entity.id
_entity.type
_entity.pdbx_description
1 polymer ?
#
loop_
_entity_poly.entity_id
_entity_poly.type
_entity_poly.pdbx_seq_one_letter_code
_entity_poly.pdbx_strand_id
1 'polypeptide(L)'
;MIFKKDTVKIGNKNVEIPKLTISKWKLMFDNIQSLPQIILNILAVKGTKDFSSTLIVGAEMAIDEAVEMVAVIAGLDAKYIEENADMNELTTFIYKTIKKNDLQESVKNFRAVLDSMKQGVKDGNKDE
;
A
#
# COMPACT_ATOMS: atom_id res chain seq x y z
N MET A 1 -13.22 18.77 -23.16
CA MET A 1 -13.56 17.62 -22.30
C MET A 1 -12.86 17.84 -20.96
N ILE A 2 -13.58 18.24 -19.93
CA ILE A 2 -12.99 18.55 -18.61
C ILE A 2 -12.87 17.23 -17.87
N PHE A 3 -11.64 16.75 -17.64
CA PHE A 3 -11.41 15.66 -16.70
C PHE A 3 -11.97 16.12 -15.34
N LYS A 4 -13.07 15.49 -14.90
CA LYS A 4 -13.62 15.72 -13.56
C LYS A 4 -12.47 15.39 -12.61
N LYS A 5 -11.90 16.41 -11.94
CA LYS A 5 -10.72 16.20 -11.09
C LYS A 5 -11.06 15.11 -10.08
N ASP A 6 -10.34 13.99 -10.14
CA ASP A 6 -10.45 12.93 -9.15
C ASP A 6 -9.83 13.44 -7.85
N THR A 7 -10.58 14.25 -7.11
CA THR A 7 -10.18 14.77 -5.80
C THR A 7 -10.87 14.00 -4.69
N VAL A 8 -10.22 13.96 -3.53
CA VAL A 8 -10.76 13.44 -2.27
C VAL A 8 -10.45 14.45 -1.19
N LYS A 9 -11.33 14.54 -0.20
CA LYS A 9 -11.10 15.34 0.99
C LYS A 9 -10.34 14.48 1.99
N ILE A 10 -9.29 15.06 2.59
CA ILE A 10 -8.53 14.49 3.71
C ILE A 10 -8.46 15.58 4.78
N GLY A 11 -9.24 15.42 5.85
CA GLY A 11 -9.51 16.51 6.79
C GLY A 11 -10.04 17.73 6.05
N ASN A 12 -9.39 18.89 6.17
CA ASN A 12 -9.83 20.10 5.47
C ASN A 12 -9.16 20.34 4.10
N LYS A 13 -8.34 19.41 3.60
CA LYS A 13 -7.60 19.55 2.34
C LYS A 13 -8.28 18.76 1.21
N ASN A 14 -8.40 19.39 0.04
CA ASN A 14 -8.74 18.70 -1.20
C ASN A 14 -7.45 18.19 -1.83
N VAL A 15 -7.35 16.87 -2.00
CA VAL A 15 -6.18 16.18 -2.53
C VAL A 15 -6.55 15.56 -3.88
N GLU A 16 -5.73 15.81 -4.90
CA GLU A 16 -5.87 15.14 -6.19
C GLU A 16 -5.34 13.70 -6.09
N ILE A 17 -6.05 12.73 -6.66
CA ILE A 17 -5.54 11.36 -6.80
C ILE A 17 -4.42 11.37 -7.85
N PRO A 18 -3.16 11.14 -7.46
CA PRO A 18 -2.04 11.24 -8.38
C PRO A 18 -1.91 9.97 -9.23
N LYS A 19 -1.20 10.11 -10.36
CA LYS A 19 -0.60 8.95 -11.01
C LYS A 19 0.59 8.48 -10.17
N LEU A 20 0.70 7.18 -9.92
CA LEU A 20 1.83 6.57 -9.26
C LEU A 20 3.00 6.48 -10.24
N THR A 21 3.93 7.43 -10.12
CA THR A 21 5.21 7.40 -10.83
C THR A 21 6.14 6.35 -10.22
N ILE A 22 7.20 5.96 -10.93
CA ILE A 22 8.22 5.05 -10.40
C ILE A 22 8.79 5.53 -9.06
N SER A 23 8.95 6.84 -8.87
CA SER A 23 9.39 7.42 -7.60
C SER A 23 8.38 7.18 -6.47
N LYS A 24 7.08 7.41 -6.71
CA LYS A 24 6.04 7.13 -5.70
C LYS A 24 5.92 5.63 -5.40
N TRP A 25 6.07 4.77 -6.41
CA TRP A 25 6.11 3.32 -6.21
C TRP A 25 7.24 2.90 -5.28
N LYS A 26 8.46 3.40 -5.49
CA LYS A 26 9.59 3.14 -4.60
C LYS A 26 9.29 3.57 -3.17
N LEU A 27 8.82 4.81 -3.00
CA LEU A 27 8.46 5.33 -1.68
C LEU A 27 7.37 4.48 -0.99
N MET A 28 6.36 3.99 -1.71
CA MET A 28 5.37 3.09 -1.09
C MET A 28 6.00 1.77 -0.63
N PHE A 29 6.85 1.13 -1.45
CA PHE A 29 7.50 -0.12 -1.06
C PHE A 29 8.48 0.05 0.09
N ASP A 30 9.17 1.19 0.16
CA ASP A 30 10.08 1.50 1.25
C ASP A 30 9.32 1.66 2.59
N ASN A 31 8.05 2.05 2.56
CA ASN A 31 7.24 2.29 3.76
C ASN A 31 6.28 1.13 4.12
N ILE A 32 5.95 0.22 3.20
CA ILE A 32 5.11 -0.97 3.46
C ILE A 32 6.02 -2.17 3.75
N GLN A 33 6.71 -2.15 4.89
CA GLN A 33 7.61 -3.24 5.28
C GLN A 33 6.98 -4.18 6.32
N SER A 34 6.01 -3.70 7.11
CA SER A 34 5.50 -4.39 8.29
C SER A 34 4.24 -5.21 8.01
N LEU A 35 3.35 -4.79 7.10
CA LEU A 35 2.07 -5.49 6.83
C LEU A 35 2.22 -7.02 6.66
N PRO A 36 3.18 -7.56 5.87
CA PRO A 36 3.34 -9.01 5.75
C PRO A 36 3.69 -9.67 7.08
N GLN A 37 4.59 -9.06 7.85
CA GLN A 37 5.02 -9.58 9.16
C GLN A 37 3.90 -9.52 10.20
N ILE A 38 3.09 -8.46 10.20
CA ILE A 38 1.92 -8.31 11.08
C ILE A 38 0.93 -9.44 10.83
N ILE A 39 0.61 -9.74 9.56
CA ILE A 39 -0.31 -10.83 9.20
C ILE A 39 0.24 -12.18 9.69
N LEU A 40 1.54 -12.44 9.48
CA LEU A 40 2.18 -13.66 9.94
C LEU A 40 2.13 -13.79 11.47
N ASN A 41 2.36 -12.70 12.21
CA ASN A 41 2.29 -12.69 13.67
C ASN A 41 0.89 -13.02 14.17
N ILE A 42 -0.15 -12.40 13.59
CA ILE A 42 -1.57 -12.66 13.96
C ILE A 42 -1.93 -14.13 13.70
N LEU A 43 -1.52 -14.68 12.54
CA LEU A 43 -1.79 -16.07 12.19
C LEU A 43 -1.08 -17.05 13.13
N ALA A 44 0.17 -16.75 13.53
CA ALA A 44 0.96 -17.59 14.41
C ALA A 44 0.35 -17.73 15.81
N VAL A 45 -0.32 -16.69 16.31
CA VAL A 45 -0.94 -16.71 17.64
C VAL A 45 -2.43 -17.06 17.63
N LYS A 46 -3.00 -17.38 16.46
CA LYS A 46 -4.42 -17.72 16.32
C LYS A 46 -4.79 -18.91 17.20
N GLY A 47 -5.83 -18.75 18.01
CA GLY A 47 -6.30 -19.79 18.95
C GLY A 47 -5.56 -19.81 20.30
N THR A 48 -4.60 -18.91 20.50
CA THR A 48 -3.95 -18.70 21.80
C THR A 48 -4.61 -17.56 22.57
N LYS A 49 -4.26 -17.40 23.85
CA LYS A 49 -4.73 -16.29 24.70
C LYS A 49 -4.22 -14.92 24.21
N ASP A 50 -3.11 -14.90 23.48
CA ASP A 50 -2.45 -13.69 22.98
C ASP A 50 -3.03 -13.20 21.64
N PHE A 51 -4.02 -13.92 21.10
CA PHE A 51 -4.63 -13.58 19.82
C PHE A 51 -5.27 -12.19 19.83
N SER A 52 -6.07 -11.87 20.85
CA SER A 52 -6.78 -10.60 20.93
C SER A 52 -5.83 -9.41 21.07
N SER A 53 -4.78 -9.53 21.89
CA SER A 53 -3.78 -8.47 22.05
C SER A 53 -2.95 -8.27 20.77
N THR A 54 -2.52 -9.35 20.14
CA THR A 54 -1.76 -9.28 18.88
C THR A 54 -2.61 -8.72 17.74
N LEU A 55 -3.90 -9.01 17.71
CA LEU A 55 -4.83 -8.47 16.72
C LEU A 55 -4.99 -6.95 16.87
N ILE A 56 -5.11 -6.44 18.10
CA ILE A 56 -5.22 -5.00 18.37
C ILE A 56 -3.95 -4.27 17.95
N VAL A 57 -2.79 -4.76 18.39
CA VAL A 57 -1.48 -4.19 18.01
C VAL A 57 -1.29 -4.23 16.50
N GLY A 58 -1.64 -5.35 15.86
CA GLY A 58 -1.54 -5.46 14.41
C GLY A 58 -2.49 -4.52 13.66
N ALA A 59 -3.67 -4.24 14.21
CA ALA A 59 -4.59 -3.28 13.63
C ALA A 59 -4.08 -1.84 13.75
N GLU A 60 -3.51 -1.47 14.90
CA GLU A 60 -2.87 -0.16 15.12
C GLU A 60 -1.74 0.06 14.12
N MET A 61 -0.80 -0.89 14.02
CA MET A 61 0.29 -0.82 13.06
C MET A 61 -0.19 -0.74 11.60
N ALA A 62 -1.27 -1.46 11.25
CA ALA A 62 -1.83 -1.41 9.90
C ALA A 62 -2.48 -0.06 9.57
N ILE A 63 -3.04 0.63 10.57
CA ILE A 63 -3.56 2.00 10.43
C ILE A 63 -2.39 2.96 10.22
N ASP A 64 -1.33 2.86 11.00
CA ASP A 64 -0.13 3.70 10.87
C ASP A 64 0.50 3.56 9.47
N GLU A 65 0.64 2.33 8.98
CA GLU A 65 1.15 2.10 7.61
C GLU A 65 0.21 2.64 6.52
N ALA A 66 -1.11 2.59 6.75
CA ALA A 66 -2.07 3.19 5.82
C ALA A 66 -1.96 4.72 5.82
N VAL A 67 -1.74 5.35 6.97
CA VAL A 67 -1.49 6.80 7.10
C VAL A 67 -0.22 7.18 6.34
N GLU A 68 0.90 6.49 6.57
CA GLU A 68 2.18 6.76 5.90
C GLU A 68 2.06 6.59 4.38
N MET A 69 1.39 5.54 3.93
CA MET A 69 1.10 5.33 2.51
C MET A 69 0.32 6.50 1.91
N VAL A 70 -0.75 6.93 2.58
CA VAL A 70 -1.55 8.07 2.12
C VAL A 70 -0.74 9.36 2.15
N ALA A 71 0.09 9.60 3.17
CA ALA A 71 0.98 10.76 3.28
C ALA A 71 1.91 10.87 2.05
N VAL A 72 2.60 9.79 1.73
CA VAL A 72 3.53 9.69 0.58
C VAL A 72 2.82 9.92 -0.75
N ILE A 73 1.65 9.29 -0.94
CA ILE A 73 0.91 9.39 -2.20
C ILE A 73 0.29 10.79 -2.33
N ALA A 74 -0.40 11.27 -1.30
CA ALA A 74 -1.06 12.57 -1.28
C ALA A 74 -0.08 13.75 -1.26
N GLY A 75 1.18 13.53 -0.86
CA GLY A 75 2.12 14.62 -0.59
C GLY A 75 1.69 15.45 0.62
N LEU A 76 1.12 14.78 1.62
CA LEU A 76 0.71 15.37 2.89
C LEU A 76 1.64 14.90 4.01
N ASP A 77 1.64 15.67 5.09
CA ASP A 77 2.29 15.27 6.34
C ASP A 77 1.46 14.17 7.03
N ALA A 78 2.12 13.11 7.53
CA ALA A 78 1.47 11.98 8.16
C ALA A 78 0.70 12.39 9.42
N LYS A 79 1.32 13.21 10.28
CA LYS A 79 0.69 13.72 11.51
C LYS A 79 -0.56 14.56 11.20
N TYR A 80 -0.54 15.37 10.14
CA TYR A 80 -1.75 16.05 9.68
C TYR A 80 -2.87 15.06 9.34
N ILE A 81 -2.57 13.92 8.71
CA ILE A 81 -3.57 12.90 8.37
C ILE A 81 -4.11 12.26 9.65
N GLU A 82 -3.26 11.87 10.59
CA GLU A 82 -3.68 11.27 11.88
C GLU A 82 -4.64 12.17 12.67
N GLU A 83 -4.36 13.47 12.69
CA GLU A 83 -5.13 14.44 13.49
C GLU A 83 -6.44 14.88 12.83
N ASN A 84 -6.55 14.76 11.49
CA ASN A 84 -7.63 15.42 10.75
C ASN A 84 -8.45 14.48 9.86
N ALA A 85 -7.94 13.30 9.51
CA ALA A 85 -8.60 12.39 8.60
C ALA A 85 -9.34 11.29 9.34
N ASP A 86 -10.47 10.84 8.77
CA ASP A 86 -11.15 9.63 9.24
C ASP A 86 -10.82 8.41 8.37
N MET A 87 -11.22 7.22 8.85
CA MET A 87 -10.98 5.96 8.13
C MET A 87 -11.70 5.89 6.76
N ASN A 88 -12.82 6.59 6.58
CA ASN A 88 -13.52 6.63 5.30
C ASN A 88 -12.75 7.47 4.28
N GLU A 89 -12.15 8.58 4.71
CA GLU A 89 -11.29 9.43 3.88
C GLU A 89 -10.03 8.67 3.44
N LEU A 90 -9.34 7.98 4.36
CA LEU A 90 -8.19 7.12 4.04
C LEU A 90 -8.57 6.04 3.02
N THR A 91 -9.60 5.23 3.33
CA THR A 91 -9.99 4.11 2.48
C THR A 91 -10.49 4.57 1.11
N THR A 92 -11.20 5.70 1.04
CA THR A 92 -11.64 6.30 -0.25
C THR A 92 -10.45 6.74 -1.09
N PHE A 93 -9.45 7.38 -0.46
CA PHE A 93 -8.24 7.82 -1.16
C PHE A 93 -7.45 6.62 -1.70
N ILE A 94 -7.23 5.60 -0.87
CA ILE A 94 -6.55 4.35 -1.27
C ILE A 94 -7.30 3.68 -2.41
N TYR A 95 -8.62 3.49 -2.28
CA TYR A 95 -9.44 2.85 -3.31
C TYR A 95 -9.38 3.58 -4.65
N LYS A 96 -9.54 4.91 -4.66
CA LYS A 96 -9.46 5.70 -5.89
C LYS A 96 -8.05 5.68 -6.49
N THR A 97 -7.00 5.66 -5.65
CA THR A 97 -5.62 5.51 -6.12
C THR A 97 -5.39 4.16 -6.78
N ILE A 98 -5.91 3.07 -6.19
CA ILE A 98 -5.93 1.72 -6.77
C ILE A 98 -6.59 1.72 -8.14
N LYS A 99 -7.79 2.29 -8.24
CA LYS A 99 -8.55 2.32 -9.48
C LYS A 99 -7.88 3.16 -10.57
N LYS A 100 -7.32 4.32 -10.23
CA LYS A 100 -6.70 5.23 -11.22
C LYS A 100 -5.41 4.66 -11.82
N ASN A 101 -4.66 3.89 -11.05
CA ASN A 101 -3.32 3.43 -11.42
C ASN A 101 -3.27 1.96 -11.83
N ASP A 102 -4.41 1.26 -11.80
CA ASP A 102 -4.52 -0.17 -12.00
C ASP A 102 -3.40 -0.93 -11.27
N LEU A 103 -3.35 -0.77 -9.94
CA LEU A 103 -2.28 -1.38 -9.14
C LEU A 103 -2.25 -2.90 -9.28
N GLN A 104 -3.41 -3.53 -9.49
CA GLN A 104 -3.49 -4.97 -9.69
C GLN A 104 -2.80 -5.40 -10.97
N GLU A 105 -3.08 -4.75 -12.09
CA GLU A 105 -2.41 -5.02 -13.37
C GLU A 105 -0.92 -4.67 -13.30
N SER A 106 -0.57 -3.53 -12.71
CA SER A 106 0.83 -3.09 -12.58
C SER A 106 1.69 -4.09 -11.80
N VAL A 107 1.21 -4.58 -10.66
CA VAL A 107 1.92 -5.60 -9.86
C VAL A 107 1.97 -6.94 -10.60
N LYS A 108 0.89 -7.34 -11.28
CA LYS A 108 0.86 -8.58 -12.07
C LYS A 108 1.90 -8.56 -13.19
N ASN A 109 1.95 -7.47 -13.95
CA ASN A 109 2.90 -7.30 -15.05
C ASN A 109 4.35 -7.28 -14.54
N PHE A 110 4.60 -6.58 -13.43
CA PHE A 110 5.92 -6.58 -12.79
C PHE A 110 6.36 -7.99 -12.33
N ARG A 111 5.47 -8.74 -11.67
CA ARG A 111 5.76 -10.13 -11.27
C ARG A 111 6.03 -11.04 -12.48
N ALA A 112 5.25 -10.93 -13.54
CA ALA A 112 5.45 -11.72 -14.76
C ALA A 112 6.84 -11.48 -15.38
N VAL A 113 7.31 -10.23 -15.39
CA VAL A 113 8.68 -9.89 -15.82
C VAL A 113 9.74 -10.49 -14.89
N LEU A 114 9.54 -10.44 -13.57
CA LEU A 114 10.47 -11.06 -12.62
C LEU A 114 10.54 -12.59 -12.79
N ASP A 115 9.40 -13.25 -12.99
CA ASP A 115 9.34 -14.69 -13.13
C ASP A 115 9.92 -15.18 -14.46
N SER A 116 9.76 -14.43 -15.55
CA SER A 116 10.41 -14.75 -16.82
C SER A 116 11.93 -14.63 -16.74
N MET A 117 12.45 -13.63 -16.02
CA MET A 117 13.89 -13.52 -15.75
C MET A 117 14.41 -14.71 -14.93
N LYS A 118 13.68 -15.16 -13.91
CA LYS A 118 14.05 -16.35 -13.12
C LYS A 118 14.06 -17.65 -13.93
N GLN A 119 13.16 -17.79 -14.90
CA GLN A 119 13.09 -18.97 -15.78
C GLN A 119 14.21 -18.97 -16.82
N GLY A 120 14.50 -17.82 -17.45
CA GLY A 120 15.65 -17.69 -18.37
C GLY A 120 17.00 -17.97 -17.70
N VAL A 121 17.15 -17.65 -16.41
CA VAL A 121 18.35 -18.01 -15.62
C VAL A 121 18.42 -19.51 -15.31
N LYS A 122 17.30 -20.23 -15.22
CA LYS A 122 17.28 -21.68 -14.98
C LYS A 122 17.58 -22.50 -16.22
N ASP A 123 17.24 -22.00 -17.40
CA ASP A 123 17.49 -22.70 -18.67
C ASP A 123 18.89 -22.43 -19.23
N GLY A 124 19.54 -21.33 -18.85
CA GLY A 124 20.95 -21.04 -19.19
C GLY A 124 22.01 -21.80 -18.38
N ASN A 125 21.62 -22.63 -17.43
CA ASN A 125 22.53 -23.37 -16.54
C ASN A 125 22.44 -24.90 -16.72
N LYS A 126 21.88 -25.36 -17.86
CA LYS A 126 21.76 -26.78 -18.23
C LYS A 126 22.77 -27.24 -19.28
N ASP A 127 23.63 -26.34 -19.76
CA ASP A 127 24.61 -26.60 -20.81
C ASP A 127 26.06 -26.26 -20.39
N GLU A 128 26.44 -26.54 -19.14
CA GLU A 128 27.86 -26.67 -18.72
C GLU A 128 28.13 -28.06 -18.14
#